data_AF-A0A1F5LFE2-F1
#
_entry.id   AF-A0A1F5LFE2-F1
#
_cell.length_a   1.000
_cell.length_b   1.000
_cell.length_c   1.000
_cell.angle_alpha   90.00
_cell.angle_beta   90.00
_cell.angle_gamma   90.00
#
_symmetry.space_group_name_H-M   'P 1'
#
loop_
_entity.id
_entity.type
_entity.pdbx_description
1 polymer ?
#
loop_
_entity_poly.entity_id
_entity_poly.type
_entity_poly.pdbx_seq_one_letter_code
_entity_poly.pdbx_strand_id
1 'polypeptide(L)'
;MVKPLTFKGDKPKKRKVRTTDSENPTPKTRKTTEAADEDTNPEDQSWVSADAASDIAGPVVLVLPSDDPTCIASDANGQVFASKLENLVEGDPSTAEPHDVRQVWVASRVAGTEGFSFKGHHGKYLTSDSHGLLSATASAVSHYESFLAIPSPEVSGTFSLQTHGGDAESFLCIKENSKAAAGVEIRGDASTISFETTMRVRMQAKFKPRIRASKESKAYEKISKKELEGIVGRGLDEDEVRKLRRGRKEGNFHEVLLDVKVKGKHDKFA
;
A
#
# COMPACT_ATOMS: atom_id res chain seq x y z
N MET A 1 -1.79 50.25 30.47
CA MET A 1 -1.66 48.87 29.94
C MET A 1 -2.13 47.91 31.03
N VAL A 2 -3.31 47.32 30.87
CA VAL A 2 -4.00 46.52 31.90
C VAL A 2 -3.39 45.13 31.99
N LYS A 3 -3.08 44.67 33.22
CA LYS A 3 -2.58 43.31 33.48
C LYS A 3 -3.74 42.30 33.35
N PRO A 4 -3.56 41.18 32.64
CA PRO A 4 -4.59 40.15 32.52
C PRO A 4 -4.86 39.44 33.86
N LEU A 5 -6.13 39.10 34.09
CA LEU A 5 -6.65 38.46 35.30
C LEU A 5 -6.26 36.97 35.32
N THR A 6 -5.50 36.54 36.32
CA THR A 6 -5.15 35.12 36.54
C THR A 6 -6.16 34.44 37.45
N PHE A 7 -6.66 33.27 37.06
CA PHE A 7 -7.60 32.47 37.83
C PHE A 7 -6.86 31.57 38.84
N LYS A 8 -7.49 31.35 40.01
CA LYS A 8 -7.00 30.41 41.04
C LYS A 8 -6.97 28.98 40.46
N GLY A 9 -5.77 28.49 40.15
CA GLY A 9 -5.55 27.13 39.64
C GLY A 9 -4.36 27.00 38.71
N ASP A 10 -3.92 28.09 38.07
CA ASP A 10 -2.78 28.04 37.15
C ASP A 10 -1.43 27.92 37.88
N LYS A 11 -0.75 26.79 37.68
CA LYS A 11 0.62 26.57 38.17
C LYS A 11 1.65 27.24 37.25
N PRO A 12 2.64 27.96 37.78
CA PRO A 12 3.62 28.68 36.96
C PRO A 12 4.60 27.74 36.24
N LYS A 13 4.78 27.92 34.93
CA LYS A 13 5.84 27.23 34.15
C LYS A 13 7.22 27.80 34.52
N LYS A 14 8.10 26.95 35.04
CA LYS A 14 9.51 27.29 35.35
C LYS A 14 10.31 27.58 34.07
N ARG A 15 11.03 28.71 34.07
CA ARG A 15 11.94 29.16 33.01
C ARG A 15 13.25 28.34 33.06
N LYS A 16 13.69 27.76 31.94
CA LYS A 16 14.96 27.02 31.83
C LYS A 16 16.07 27.97 31.35
N VAL A 17 17.15 28.07 32.13
CA VAL A 17 18.36 28.88 31.87
C VAL A 17 19.24 28.16 30.84
N ARG A 18 19.90 28.94 29.96
CA ARG A 18 20.76 28.48 28.86
C ARG A 18 22.22 28.71 29.26
N THR A 19 23.06 27.69 29.20
CA THR A 19 24.51 27.78 29.38
C THR A 19 25.22 27.08 28.21
N THR A 20 26.14 27.82 27.59
CA THR A 20 27.29 27.41 26.75
C THR A 20 28.35 26.75 27.66
N ASP A 21 29.26 25.84 27.30
CA ASP A 21 29.86 25.40 26.04
C ASP A 21 30.55 24.01 26.26
N SER A 22 30.75 23.25 25.17
CA SER A 22 31.70 22.14 24.91
C SER A 22 31.57 20.69 25.50
N GLU A 23 31.65 19.75 24.54
CA GLU A 23 31.85 18.28 24.49
C GLU A 23 30.69 17.27 24.83
N ASN A 24 30.45 16.35 23.87
CA ASN A 24 29.39 15.32 23.72
C ASN A 24 28.94 14.56 24.99
N PRO A 25 27.66 14.09 25.14
CA PRO A 25 26.90 13.30 24.14
C PRO A 25 25.39 13.62 24.00
N THR A 26 24.77 13.08 22.93
CA THR A 26 23.35 13.16 22.51
C THR A 26 22.29 12.86 23.59
N PRO A 27 21.03 13.36 23.46
CA PRO A 27 19.97 12.45 23.01
C PRO A 27 18.83 13.04 22.16
N LYS A 28 18.53 12.32 21.06
CA LYS A 28 17.20 11.96 20.53
C LYS A 28 16.16 13.08 20.35
N THR A 29 16.33 13.86 19.28
CA THR A 29 15.18 14.38 18.54
C THR A 29 14.65 13.25 17.66
N ARG A 30 13.38 12.91 17.87
CA ARG A 30 12.63 11.85 17.20
C ARG A 30 12.44 12.25 15.73
N LYS A 31 13.48 12.00 14.92
CA LYS A 31 13.33 11.82 13.47
C LYS A 31 12.35 10.65 13.32
N THR A 32 11.13 10.96 12.88
CA THR A 32 10.32 10.02 12.15
C THR A 32 11.22 9.41 11.09
N THR A 33 11.47 8.12 11.26
CA THR A 33 12.17 7.26 10.33
C THR A 33 11.63 7.55 8.94
N GLU A 34 12.41 8.27 8.15
CA GLU A 34 12.59 7.95 6.74
C GLU A 34 12.73 6.43 6.72
N ALA A 35 11.72 5.75 6.18
CA ALA A 35 11.85 4.36 5.83
C ALA A 35 13.11 4.30 4.97
N ALA A 36 14.11 3.61 5.51
CA ALA A 36 15.35 3.33 4.81
C ALA A 36 14.99 2.87 3.40
N ASP A 37 15.78 3.33 2.42
CA ASP A 37 15.77 2.82 1.05
C ASP A 37 15.66 1.29 1.06
N GLU A 38 14.43 0.79 0.93
CA GLU A 38 14.19 -0.58 0.50
C GLU A 38 14.77 -0.64 -0.90
N ASP A 39 15.70 -1.58 -1.13
CA ASP A 39 16.23 -1.95 -2.45
C ASP A 39 15.15 -1.69 -3.52
N THR A 40 15.30 -0.60 -4.27
CA THR A 40 14.36 -0.23 -5.34
C THR A 40 14.64 -1.14 -6.52
N ASN A 41 14.32 -2.43 -6.38
CA ASN A 41 14.25 -3.32 -7.51
C ASN A 41 13.20 -2.72 -8.47
N PRO A 42 13.54 -2.39 -9.73
CA PRO A 42 12.60 -1.78 -10.67
C PRO A 42 11.32 -2.61 -10.85
N GLU A 43 11.39 -3.93 -10.65
CA GLU A 43 10.21 -4.80 -10.66
C GLU A 43 9.17 -4.47 -9.57
N ASP A 44 9.59 -3.88 -8.45
CA ASP A 44 8.70 -3.48 -7.34
C ASP A 44 7.88 -2.22 -7.63
N GLN A 45 8.20 -1.50 -8.71
CA GLN A 45 7.43 -0.34 -9.18
C GLN A 45 6.46 -0.69 -10.32
N SER A 46 6.47 -1.95 -10.80
CA SER A 46 5.58 -2.40 -11.88
C SER A 46 4.11 -2.53 -11.44
N TRP A 47 3.19 -2.39 -12.40
CA TRP A 47 1.75 -2.50 -12.18
C TRP A 47 1.17 -3.78 -12.78
N VAL A 48 0.27 -4.43 -12.05
CA VAL A 48 -0.42 -5.66 -12.45
C VAL A 48 -1.91 -5.55 -12.17
N SER A 49 -2.73 -6.34 -12.85
CA SER A 49 -4.16 -6.42 -12.56
C SER A 49 -4.39 -7.31 -11.34
N ALA A 50 -5.37 -6.93 -10.50
CA ALA A 50 -5.87 -7.83 -9.47
C ALA A 50 -6.60 -9.01 -10.13
N ASP A 51 -6.36 -10.25 -9.72
CA ASP A 51 -7.06 -11.41 -10.32
C ASP A 51 -8.33 -11.73 -9.52
N ALA A 52 -8.28 -11.53 -8.21
CA ALA A 52 -9.38 -11.68 -7.27
C ALA A 52 -9.55 -10.44 -6.39
N ALA A 53 -10.74 -10.26 -5.80
CA ALA A 53 -10.99 -9.16 -4.87
C ALA A 53 -10.02 -9.19 -3.67
N SER A 54 -9.61 -10.38 -3.23
CA SER A 54 -8.61 -10.57 -2.17
C SER A 54 -7.22 -10.03 -2.50
N ASP A 55 -6.90 -9.83 -3.77
CA ASP A 55 -5.61 -9.28 -4.17
C ASP A 55 -5.53 -7.76 -3.98
N ILE A 56 -6.68 -7.07 -3.92
CA ILE A 56 -6.76 -5.62 -3.89
C ILE A 56 -6.19 -5.10 -2.56
N ALA A 57 -4.97 -4.58 -2.59
CA ALA A 57 -4.30 -4.01 -1.43
C ALA A 57 -3.21 -3.02 -1.84
N GLY A 58 -2.97 -2.01 -1.00
CA GLY A 58 -1.91 -1.03 -1.22
C GLY A 58 -2.26 -0.06 -2.35
N PRO A 59 -1.25 0.53 -3.02
CA PRO A 59 -1.47 1.47 -4.12
C PRO A 59 -2.15 0.79 -5.32
N VAL A 60 -3.28 1.38 -5.75
CA VAL A 60 -4.12 0.94 -6.86
C VAL A 60 -4.50 2.12 -7.76
N VAL A 61 -4.85 1.80 -9.01
CA VAL A 61 -5.51 2.69 -9.99
C VAL A 61 -6.83 2.05 -10.37
N LEU A 62 -7.90 2.84 -10.31
CA LEU A 62 -9.27 2.43 -10.67
C LEU A 62 -9.55 2.89 -12.10
N VAL A 63 -9.33 2.00 -13.07
CA VAL A 63 -9.42 2.28 -14.51
C VAL A 63 -10.87 2.11 -14.96
N LEU A 64 -11.43 3.19 -15.50
CA LEU A 64 -12.83 3.32 -15.89
C LEU A 64 -13.11 2.67 -17.26
N PRO A 65 -14.31 2.11 -17.49
CA PRO A 65 -14.71 1.50 -18.75
C PRO A 65 -15.15 2.55 -19.80
N SER A 66 -14.33 3.59 -20.03
CA SER A 66 -14.62 4.66 -20.99
C SER A 66 -13.97 4.42 -22.36
N ASP A 67 -14.51 5.05 -23.40
CA ASP A 67 -13.99 4.96 -24.78
C ASP A 67 -12.50 5.34 -24.87
N ASP A 68 -12.15 6.53 -24.39
CA ASP A 68 -10.77 6.90 -24.10
C ASP A 68 -10.40 6.32 -22.73
N PRO A 69 -9.28 5.60 -22.55
CA PRO A 69 -8.90 5.06 -21.25
C PRO A 69 -8.74 6.17 -20.19
N THR A 70 -9.58 6.13 -19.16
CA THR A 70 -9.53 7.05 -18.02
C THR A 70 -9.48 6.29 -16.71
N CYS A 71 -9.16 6.98 -15.61
CA CYS A 71 -9.21 6.45 -14.26
C CYS A 71 -9.79 7.45 -13.27
N ILE A 72 -10.25 6.95 -12.13
CA ILE A 72 -10.72 7.79 -11.02
C ILE A 72 -9.51 8.50 -10.39
N ALA A 73 -9.55 9.83 -10.36
CA ALA A 73 -8.54 10.67 -9.73
C ALA A 73 -9.18 11.64 -8.73
N SER A 74 -8.37 12.20 -7.82
CA SER A 74 -8.80 13.27 -6.92
C SER A 74 -7.80 14.41 -6.85
N ASP A 75 -8.31 15.64 -6.74
CA ASP A 75 -7.49 16.82 -6.48
C ASP A 75 -7.24 17.00 -4.96
N ALA A 76 -6.44 18.01 -4.62
CA ALA A 76 -6.15 18.33 -3.21
C ALA A 76 -7.36 18.85 -2.42
N ASN A 77 -8.40 19.35 -3.10
CA ASN A 77 -9.63 19.85 -2.48
C ASN A 77 -10.65 18.72 -2.24
N GLY A 78 -10.40 17.53 -2.78
CA GLY A 78 -11.29 16.38 -2.69
C GLY A 78 -12.33 16.32 -3.81
N GLN A 79 -12.15 17.06 -4.91
CA GLN A 79 -12.94 16.86 -6.11
C GLN A 79 -12.48 15.57 -6.80
N VAL A 80 -13.44 14.68 -7.09
CA VAL A 80 -13.21 13.45 -7.85
C VAL A 80 -13.54 13.69 -9.31
N PHE A 81 -12.69 13.19 -10.21
CA PHE A 81 -12.85 13.38 -11.64
C PHE A 81 -12.21 12.23 -12.44
N ALA A 82 -12.62 12.06 -13.70
CA ALA A 82 -11.98 11.14 -14.62
C ALA A 82 -10.71 11.77 -15.20
N SER A 83 -9.56 11.14 -14.93
CA SER A 83 -8.28 11.52 -15.53
C SER A 83 -7.98 10.60 -16.71
N LYS A 84 -7.52 11.15 -17.84
CA LYS A 84 -6.99 10.34 -18.94
C LYS A 84 -5.79 9.52 -18.46
N LEU A 85 -5.58 8.35 -19.07
CA LEU A 85 -4.41 7.49 -18.89
C LEU A 85 -3.50 7.61 -20.12
N GLU A 86 -2.24 7.99 -19.91
CA GLU A 86 -1.27 8.19 -20.99
C GLU A 86 -0.29 7.01 -21.10
N ASN A 87 0.07 6.40 -19.97
CA ASN A 87 1.00 5.26 -19.92
C ASN A 87 0.26 3.95 -20.16
N LEU A 88 0.10 3.60 -21.44
CA LEU A 88 -0.56 2.40 -21.93
C LEU A 88 0.29 1.78 -23.04
N VAL A 89 0.38 0.45 -23.10
CA VAL A 89 0.95 -0.27 -24.23
C VAL A 89 -0.15 -0.46 -25.27
N GLU A 90 0.02 0.11 -26.47
CA GLU A 90 -0.92 -0.01 -27.59
C GLU A 90 -2.38 0.41 -27.25
N GLY A 91 -2.55 1.28 -26.25
CA GLY A 91 -3.87 1.72 -25.79
C GLY A 91 -4.63 0.69 -24.94
N ASP A 92 -4.02 -0.44 -24.58
CA ASP A 92 -4.68 -1.47 -23.76
C ASP A 92 -4.79 -1.02 -22.28
N PRO A 93 -6.01 -0.84 -21.74
CA PRO A 93 -6.21 -0.50 -20.33
C PRO A 93 -5.65 -1.54 -19.35
N SER A 94 -5.33 -2.75 -19.82
CA SER A 94 -4.78 -3.84 -19.01
C SER A 94 -3.31 -3.62 -18.67
N THR A 95 -2.65 -2.72 -19.38
CA THR A 95 -1.25 -2.34 -19.18
C THR A 95 -1.12 -0.97 -18.53
N ALA A 96 -2.23 -0.34 -18.16
CA ALA A 96 -2.26 1.00 -17.59
C ALA A 96 -1.36 1.14 -16.36
N GLU A 97 -0.56 2.20 -16.38
CA GLU A 97 0.23 2.69 -15.25
C GLU A 97 -0.13 4.15 -14.96
N PRO A 98 -0.17 4.57 -13.68
CA PRO A 98 -0.42 5.97 -13.35
C PRO A 98 0.77 6.84 -13.77
N HIS A 99 0.47 8.04 -14.26
CA HIS A 99 1.47 9.07 -14.57
C HIS A 99 1.33 10.32 -13.68
N ASP A 100 0.25 10.39 -12.88
CA ASP A 100 0.02 11.45 -11.91
C ASP A 100 -0.33 10.81 -10.54
N VAL A 101 0.22 11.37 -9.47
CA VAL A 101 -0.05 10.93 -8.09
C VAL A 101 -1.54 11.00 -7.74
N ARG A 102 -2.29 11.89 -8.38
CA ARG A 102 -3.74 12.07 -8.20
C ARG A 102 -4.56 10.87 -8.66
N GLN A 103 -4.01 10.02 -9.52
CA GLN A 103 -4.64 8.82 -10.07
C GLN A 103 -4.50 7.61 -9.13
N VAL A 104 -3.64 7.73 -8.11
CA VAL A 104 -3.30 6.62 -7.22
C VAL A 104 -4.11 6.69 -5.93
N TRP A 105 -4.69 5.55 -5.58
CA TRP A 105 -5.42 5.33 -4.33
C TRP A 105 -4.73 4.25 -3.51
N VAL A 106 -4.70 4.39 -2.20
CA VAL A 106 -4.28 3.30 -1.30
C VAL A 106 -5.52 2.53 -0.88
N ALA A 107 -5.68 1.33 -1.44
CA ALA A 107 -6.73 0.39 -1.09
C ALA A 107 -6.39 -0.33 0.23
N SER A 108 -7.35 -0.32 1.15
CA SER A 108 -7.26 -1.04 2.41
C SER A 108 -8.61 -1.62 2.81
N ARG A 109 -8.58 -2.82 3.38
CA ARG A 109 -9.75 -3.51 3.92
C ARG A 109 -9.64 -3.57 5.44
N VAL A 110 -10.72 -3.21 6.14
CA VAL A 110 -10.77 -3.35 7.60
C VAL A 110 -10.98 -4.82 7.96
N ALA A 111 -10.21 -5.32 8.91
CA ALA A 111 -10.36 -6.70 9.35
C ALA A 111 -11.78 -6.92 9.92
N GLY A 112 -12.46 -7.96 9.43
CA GLY A 112 -13.84 -8.26 9.82
C GLY A 112 -14.92 -7.65 8.92
N THR A 113 -14.58 -6.76 7.98
CA THR A 113 -15.49 -6.30 6.92
C THR A 113 -15.05 -6.84 5.56
N GLU A 114 -15.94 -6.81 4.56
CA GLU A 114 -15.59 -7.14 3.17
C GLU A 114 -15.31 -5.92 2.31
N GLY A 115 -15.78 -4.74 2.74
CA GLY A 115 -15.58 -3.48 2.04
C GLY A 115 -14.14 -2.96 2.07
N PHE A 116 -13.74 -2.38 0.94
CA PHE A 116 -12.51 -1.64 0.71
C PHE A 116 -12.73 -0.15 0.92
N SER A 117 -11.71 0.51 1.45
CA SER A 117 -11.58 1.96 1.47
C SER A 117 -10.42 2.38 0.59
N PHE A 118 -10.60 3.48 -0.14
CA PHE A 118 -9.61 4.01 -1.08
C PHE A 118 -9.14 5.38 -0.59
N LYS A 119 -7.88 5.48 -0.18
CA LYS A 119 -7.30 6.73 0.33
C LYS A 119 -6.47 7.43 -0.75
N GLY A 120 -6.82 8.65 -1.11
CA GLY A 120 -6.10 9.45 -2.10
C GLY A 120 -4.76 9.99 -1.56
N HIS A 121 -3.96 10.55 -2.47
CA HIS A 121 -2.65 11.13 -2.18
C HIS A 121 -2.64 12.21 -1.08
N HIS A 122 -3.72 13.00 -0.97
CA HIS A 122 -3.93 14.05 0.04
C HIS A 122 -4.45 13.50 1.38
N GLY A 123 -4.55 12.18 1.50
CA GLY A 123 -4.87 11.49 2.75
C GLY A 123 -6.36 11.46 3.11
N LYS A 124 -7.25 11.78 2.16
CA LYS A 124 -8.70 11.64 2.31
C LYS A 124 -9.22 10.41 1.58
N TYR A 125 -10.40 9.95 1.94
CA TYR A 125 -11.01 8.75 1.39
C TYR A 125 -11.99 9.07 0.28
N LEU A 126 -12.03 8.22 -0.75
CA LEU A 126 -13.09 8.22 -1.75
C LEU A 126 -14.42 7.94 -1.05
N THR A 127 -15.38 8.82 -1.27
CA THR A 127 -16.71 8.80 -0.65
C THR A 127 -17.74 8.80 -1.77
N SER A 128 -18.71 7.89 -1.70
CA SER A 128 -19.97 8.00 -2.46
C SER A 128 -21.05 8.46 -1.51
N ASP A 129 -21.69 9.59 -1.78
CA ASP A 129 -22.85 10.01 -0.98
C ASP A 129 -24.12 9.23 -1.35
N SER A 130 -25.20 9.48 -0.61
CA SER A 130 -26.52 8.86 -0.84
C SER A 130 -27.17 9.25 -2.18
N HIS A 131 -26.65 10.25 -2.87
CA HIS A 131 -27.10 10.71 -4.17
C HIS A 131 -26.20 10.23 -5.31
N GLY A 132 -25.19 9.41 -5.01
CA GLY A 132 -24.22 8.88 -5.96
C GLY A 132 -23.21 9.92 -6.45
N LEU A 133 -22.98 11.02 -5.72
CA LEU A 133 -21.91 11.97 -6.00
C LEU A 133 -20.63 11.53 -5.30
N LEU A 134 -19.53 11.55 -6.05
CA LEU A 134 -18.22 11.12 -5.56
C LEU A 134 -17.43 12.33 -5.07
N SER A 135 -16.79 12.18 -3.91
CA SER A 135 -15.84 13.16 -3.39
C SER A 135 -14.71 12.48 -2.63
N ALA A 136 -13.68 13.23 -2.27
CA ALA A 136 -12.54 12.74 -1.50
C ALA A 136 -12.18 13.72 -0.38
N THR A 137 -13.13 13.99 0.52
CA THR A 137 -12.97 14.98 1.61
C THR A 137 -12.93 14.34 3.00
N ALA A 138 -13.41 13.11 3.14
CA ALA A 138 -13.50 12.39 4.40
C ALA A 138 -12.11 12.02 4.95
N SER A 139 -11.89 12.22 6.25
CA SER A 139 -10.61 11.92 6.92
C SER A 139 -10.61 10.57 7.64
N ALA A 140 -11.76 9.92 7.69
CA ALA A 140 -11.99 8.63 8.32
C ALA A 140 -12.93 7.81 7.43
N VAL A 141 -12.88 6.49 7.60
CA VAL A 141 -13.73 5.55 6.87
C VAL A 141 -15.03 5.38 7.64
N SER A 142 -16.14 5.73 7.01
CA SER A 142 -17.48 5.32 7.37
C SER A 142 -18.02 4.38 6.29
N HIS A 143 -19.31 4.11 6.36
CA HIS A 143 -20.03 3.33 5.38
C HIS A 143 -19.99 3.94 3.96
N TYR A 144 -20.01 5.27 3.84
CA TYR A 144 -19.93 5.98 2.55
C TYR A 144 -18.56 5.86 1.84
N GLU A 145 -17.50 5.56 2.61
CA GLU A 145 -16.13 5.34 2.12
C GLU A 145 -15.80 3.86 1.92
N SER A 146 -16.80 2.99 2.07
CA SER A 146 -16.67 1.54 1.98
C SER A 146 -17.26 1.03 0.67
N PHE A 147 -16.51 0.22 -0.06
CA PHE A 147 -16.90 -0.33 -1.36
C PHE A 147 -16.68 -1.83 -1.41
N LEU A 148 -17.68 -2.61 -1.80
CA LEU A 148 -17.54 -4.05 -2.03
C LEU A 148 -17.12 -4.29 -3.48
N ALA A 149 -16.01 -5.00 -3.68
CA ALA A 149 -15.53 -5.34 -5.01
C ALA A 149 -16.10 -6.69 -5.47
N ILE A 150 -17.02 -6.64 -6.45
CA ILE A 150 -17.65 -7.81 -7.04
C ILE A 150 -16.92 -8.15 -8.35
N PRO A 151 -16.25 -9.31 -8.46
CA PRO A 151 -15.54 -9.68 -9.68
C PRO A 151 -16.49 -9.91 -10.85
N SER A 152 -16.13 -9.39 -12.03
CA SER A 152 -16.87 -9.67 -13.26
C SER A 152 -16.56 -11.07 -13.79
N PRO A 153 -17.58 -11.85 -14.21
CA PRO A 153 -17.36 -13.17 -14.80
C PRO A 153 -16.82 -13.11 -16.23
N GLU A 154 -16.98 -11.99 -16.93
CA GLU A 154 -16.65 -11.87 -18.36
C GLU A 154 -15.18 -11.54 -18.59
N VAL A 155 -14.62 -10.62 -17.80
CA VAL A 155 -13.27 -10.09 -18.00
C VAL A 155 -12.48 -10.17 -16.69
N SER A 156 -11.42 -11.00 -16.69
CA SER A 156 -10.51 -11.11 -15.56
C SER A 156 -9.88 -9.75 -15.21
N GLY A 157 -9.78 -9.50 -13.91
CA GLY A 157 -9.26 -8.25 -13.34
C GLY A 157 -10.17 -7.03 -13.50
N THR A 158 -11.44 -7.25 -13.81
CA THR A 158 -12.48 -6.22 -13.72
C THR A 158 -13.46 -6.51 -12.59
N PHE A 159 -13.97 -5.45 -11.99
CA PHE A 159 -14.81 -5.49 -10.80
C PHE A 159 -15.91 -4.43 -10.92
N SER A 160 -17.10 -4.74 -10.42
CA SER A 160 -18.09 -3.73 -10.07
C SER A 160 -17.90 -3.34 -8.61
N LEU A 161 -17.82 -2.04 -8.32
CA LEU A 161 -17.70 -1.54 -6.96
C LEU A 161 -19.08 -1.17 -6.43
N GLN A 162 -19.64 -2.02 -5.57
CA GLN A 162 -20.86 -1.70 -4.84
C GLN A 162 -20.51 -0.70 -3.76
N THR A 163 -21.26 0.39 -3.71
CA THR A 163 -21.09 1.46 -2.72
C THR A 163 -21.55 1.00 -1.33
N HIS A 164 -21.34 1.81 -0.29
CA HIS A 164 -21.98 1.60 1.00
C HIS A 164 -21.63 0.22 1.62
N GLY A 165 -20.38 -0.23 1.48
CA GLY A 165 -19.92 -1.50 2.03
C GLY A 165 -20.70 -2.74 1.60
N GLY A 166 -21.52 -2.65 0.55
CA GLY A 166 -22.42 -3.71 0.10
C GLY A 166 -23.86 -3.66 0.63
N ASP A 167 -24.19 -2.75 1.56
CA ASP A 167 -25.57 -2.69 2.09
C ASP A 167 -26.53 -1.94 1.16
N ALA A 168 -26.01 -1.09 0.25
CA ALA A 168 -26.82 -0.43 -0.77
C ALA A 168 -26.79 -1.20 -2.09
N GLU A 169 -27.91 -1.22 -2.82
CA GLU A 169 -28.00 -1.79 -4.17
C GLU A 169 -27.52 -0.79 -5.24
N SER A 170 -26.45 -0.05 -4.95
CA SER A 170 -25.90 0.98 -5.83
C SER A 170 -24.42 0.76 -6.12
N PHE A 171 -24.04 0.94 -7.39
CA PHE A 171 -22.71 0.68 -7.93
C PHE A 171 -22.08 1.96 -8.45
N LEU A 172 -20.75 2.01 -8.38
CA LEU A 172 -19.98 3.04 -9.06
C LEU A 172 -20.06 2.82 -10.57
N CYS A 173 -20.37 3.88 -11.30
CA CYS A 173 -20.53 3.90 -12.75
C CYS A 173 -19.90 5.13 -13.38
N ILE A 174 -19.74 5.07 -14.70
CA ILE A 174 -19.44 6.23 -15.52
C ILE A 174 -20.67 6.64 -16.33
N LYS A 175 -20.75 7.93 -16.65
CA LYS A 175 -21.67 8.49 -17.64
C LYS A 175 -20.90 9.43 -18.54
N GLU A 176 -21.17 9.39 -19.83
CA GLU A 176 -20.62 10.37 -20.76
C GLU A 176 -21.23 11.75 -20.49
N ASN A 177 -20.37 12.75 -20.33
CA ASN A 177 -20.78 14.12 -20.12
C ASN A 177 -19.72 15.07 -20.68
N SER A 178 -20.02 15.74 -21.79
CA SER A 178 -19.08 16.65 -22.46
C SER A 178 -18.61 17.83 -21.60
N LYS A 179 -19.31 18.14 -20.50
CA LYS A 179 -18.92 19.19 -19.55
C LYS A 179 -18.00 18.67 -18.43
N ALA A 180 -17.89 17.36 -18.26
CA ALA A 180 -17.04 16.74 -17.26
C ALA A 180 -15.58 16.67 -17.74
N ALA A 181 -14.66 16.50 -16.79
CA ALA A 181 -13.25 16.27 -17.10
C ALA A 181 -13.12 15.01 -17.97
N ALA A 182 -12.31 15.09 -19.03
CA ALA A 182 -12.15 14.02 -20.01
C ALA A 182 -13.46 13.53 -20.68
N GLY A 183 -14.58 14.27 -20.56
CA GLY A 183 -15.87 13.87 -21.11
C GLY A 183 -16.60 12.79 -20.30
N VAL A 184 -16.11 12.45 -19.11
CA VAL A 184 -16.63 11.33 -18.28
C VAL A 184 -16.99 11.83 -16.89
N GLU A 185 -18.26 11.65 -16.51
CA GLU A 185 -18.78 11.88 -15.16
C GLU A 185 -18.78 10.56 -14.38
N ILE A 186 -18.27 10.58 -13.14
CA ILE A 186 -18.23 9.42 -12.26
C ILE A 186 -19.36 9.53 -11.25
N ARG A 187 -20.17 8.48 -11.11
CA ARG A 187 -21.30 8.43 -10.18
C ARG A 187 -21.34 7.12 -9.40
N GLY A 188 -22.11 7.10 -8.32
CA GLY A 188 -22.26 5.98 -7.38
C GLY A 188 -23.70 5.49 -7.23
N ASP A 189 -24.58 5.85 -8.17
CA ASP A 189 -26.03 5.64 -8.12
C ASP A 189 -26.56 4.63 -9.17
N ALA A 190 -25.70 3.85 -9.81
CA ALA A 190 -26.17 2.82 -10.75
C ALA A 190 -26.83 1.66 -10.00
N SER A 191 -28.02 1.23 -10.43
CA SER A 191 -28.77 0.14 -9.79
C SER A 191 -28.49 -1.26 -10.35
N THR A 192 -27.82 -1.34 -11.51
CA THR A 192 -27.54 -2.62 -12.18
C THR A 192 -26.09 -2.72 -12.58
N ILE A 193 -25.53 -3.91 -12.45
CA ILE A 193 -24.20 -4.22 -13.00
C ILE A 193 -24.30 -4.23 -14.52
N SER A 194 -23.47 -3.42 -15.16
CA SER A 194 -23.36 -3.28 -16.61
C SER A 194 -21.91 -3.03 -17.01
N PHE A 195 -21.68 -2.81 -18.30
CA PHE A 195 -20.37 -2.41 -18.79
C PHE A 195 -19.87 -1.12 -18.11
N GLU A 196 -20.74 -0.12 -17.94
CA GLU A 196 -20.41 1.19 -17.34
C GLU A 196 -20.04 1.12 -15.86
N THR A 197 -20.42 0.05 -15.15
CA THR A 197 -20.06 -0.19 -13.74
C THR A 197 -18.83 -1.08 -13.58
N THR A 198 -18.36 -1.70 -14.67
CA THR A 198 -17.32 -2.72 -14.64
C THR A 198 -15.96 -2.08 -14.88
N MET A 199 -15.21 -1.83 -13.82
CA MET A 199 -13.93 -1.13 -13.88
C MET A 199 -12.75 -2.07 -13.62
N ARG A 200 -11.58 -1.74 -14.15
CA ARG A 200 -10.36 -2.53 -13.93
C ARG A 200 -9.58 -1.98 -12.75
N VAL A 201 -9.09 -2.87 -11.88
CA VAL A 201 -8.23 -2.50 -10.75
C VAL A 201 -6.80 -2.90 -11.04
N ARG A 202 -5.95 -1.90 -11.26
CA ARG A 202 -4.49 -2.06 -11.38
C ARG A 202 -3.87 -1.83 -10.01
N MET A 203 -2.87 -2.61 -9.64
CA MET A 203 -2.18 -2.52 -8.35
C MET A 203 -0.68 -2.66 -8.52
N GLN A 204 0.09 -2.09 -7.60
CA GLN A 204 1.53 -2.31 -7.60
C GLN A 204 1.87 -3.79 -7.34
N ALA A 205 2.72 -4.38 -8.18
CA ALA A 205 3.03 -5.81 -8.18
C ALA A 205 3.52 -6.31 -6.83
N LYS A 206 4.29 -5.48 -6.11
CA LYS A 206 4.81 -5.80 -4.77
C LYS A 206 3.74 -5.94 -3.70
N PHE A 207 2.50 -5.54 -3.96
CA PHE A 207 1.37 -5.70 -3.03
C PHE A 207 0.51 -6.91 -3.34
N LYS A 208 0.67 -7.55 -4.50
CA LYS A 208 -0.09 -8.75 -4.85
C LYS A 208 0.30 -9.89 -3.89
N PRO A 209 -0.63 -10.49 -3.13
CA PRO A 209 -0.31 -11.42 -2.04
C PRO A 209 0.62 -12.58 -2.46
N ARG A 210 0.39 -13.17 -3.63
CA ARG A 210 1.22 -14.24 -4.18
C ARG A 210 2.66 -13.80 -4.45
N ILE A 211 2.84 -12.57 -4.95
CA ILE A 211 4.16 -12.00 -5.24
C ILE A 211 4.87 -11.65 -3.92
N ARG A 212 4.15 -11.11 -2.94
CA ARG A 212 4.66 -10.87 -1.58
C ARG A 212 5.15 -12.15 -0.92
N ALA A 213 4.31 -13.18 -0.85
CA ALA A 213 4.67 -14.45 -0.22
C ALA A 213 5.88 -15.10 -0.90
N SER A 214 5.97 -15.03 -2.24
CA SER A 214 7.13 -15.54 -2.97
C SER A 214 8.40 -14.72 -2.74
N LYS A 215 8.29 -13.40 -2.59
CA LYS A 215 9.44 -12.54 -2.26
C LYS A 215 9.87 -12.73 -0.81
N GLU A 216 8.94 -12.83 0.13
CA GLU A 216 9.21 -13.07 1.54
C GLU A 216 9.88 -14.43 1.77
N SER A 217 9.42 -15.49 1.08
CA SER A 217 10.10 -16.79 1.13
C SER A 217 11.52 -16.73 0.56
N LYS A 218 11.72 -16.10 -0.60
CA LYS A 218 13.05 -15.88 -1.19
C LYS A 218 13.95 -15.00 -0.32
N ALA A 219 13.40 -14.00 0.38
CA ALA A 219 14.13 -13.17 1.32
C ALA A 219 14.54 -13.97 2.56
N TYR A 220 13.64 -14.80 3.09
CA TYR A 220 13.94 -15.74 4.16
C TYR A 220 15.01 -16.76 3.76
N GLU A 221 15.09 -17.13 2.48
CA GLU A 221 16.16 -17.97 1.92
C GLU A 221 17.50 -17.23 1.78
N LYS A 222 17.48 -15.92 1.53
CA LYS A 222 18.68 -15.06 1.37
C LYS A 222 19.20 -14.52 2.72
N ILE A 223 19.53 -15.42 3.65
CA ILE A 223 20.30 -15.03 4.84
C ILE A 223 21.73 -14.62 4.45
N SER A 224 22.21 -13.50 5.00
CA SER A 224 23.56 -12.99 4.72
C SER A 224 24.64 -13.85 5.38
N LYS A 225 25.87 -13.80 4.84
CA LYS A 225 27.03 -14.50 5.43
C LYS A 225 27.25 -14.07 6.89
N LYS A 226 27.14 -12.76 7.17
CA LYS A 226 27.32 -12.18 8.50
C LYS A 226 26.28 -12.68 9.52
N GLU A 227 25.03 -12.86 9.10
CA GLU A 227 23.99 -13.44 9.96
C GLU A 227 24.25 -14.92 10.23
N LEU A 228 24.67 -15.69 9.21
CA LEU A 228 25.07 -17.09 9.40
C LEU A 228 26.25 -17.20 10.39
N GLU A 229 27.26 -16.34 10.25
CA GLU A 229 28.40 -16.26 11.17
C GLU A 229 27.96 -15.89 12.59
N GLY A 230 26.99 -14.99 12.73
CA GLY A 230 26.40 -14.63 14.03
C GLY A 230 25.66 -15.80 14.71
N ILE A 231 24.90 -16.59 13.95
CA ILE A 231 24.17 -17.76 14.49
C ILE A 231 25.14 -18.89 14.85
N VAL A 232 26.18 -19.11 14.03
CA VAL A 232 27.20 -20.13 14.29
C VAL A 232 28.15 -19.68 15.41
N GLY A 233 28.42 -18.39 15.54
CA GLY A 233 29.32 -17.79 16.53
C GLY A 233 30.79 -17.78 16.11
N ARG A 234 31.09 -17.99 14.82
CA ARG A 234 32.44 -17.92 14.25
C ARG A 234 32.41 -17.49 12.78
N GLY A 235 33.56 -17.10 12.25
CA GLY A 235 33.74 -16.90 10.80
C GLY A 235 33.47 -18.20 10.03
N LEU A 236 32.80 -18.06 8.88
CA LEU A 236 32.41 -19.18 8.04
C LEU A 236 33.13 -19.11 6.68
N ASP A 237 33.56 -20.26 6.20
CA ASP A 237 34.10 -20.40 4.84
C ASP A 237 32.95 -20.46 3.81
N GLU A 238 33.26 -20.17 2.54
CA GLU A 238 32.26 -20.14 1.47
C GLU A 238 31.49 -21.48 1.32
N ASP A 239 32.16 -22.60 1.55
CA ASP A 239 31.55 -23.92 1.49
C ASP A 239 30.60 -24.18 2.67
N GLU A 240 30.93 -23.69 3.87
CA GLU A 240 30.07 -23.79 5.06
C GLU A 240 28.83 -22.90 4.89
N VAL A 241 29.01 -21.68 4.36
CA VAL A 241 27.91 -20.78 3.97
C VAL A 241 27.00 -21.44 2.94
N ARG A 242 27.57 -22.08 1.90
CA ARG A 242 26.81 -22.79 0.87
C ARG A 242 26.04 -23.97 1.46
N LYS A 243 26.63 -24.72 2.39
CA LYS A 243 25.99 -25.86 3.06
C LYS A 243 24.84 -25.42 3.96
N LEU A 244 25.01 -24.34 4.73
CA LEU A 244 23.96 -23.76 5.58
C LEU A 244 22.81 -23.19 4.76
N ARG A 245 23.10 -22.51 3.64
CA ARG A 245 22.07 -22.04 2.70
C ARG A 245 21.30 -23.20 2.07
N ARG A 246 21.99 -24.27 1.69
CA ARG A 246 21.36 -25.51 1.19
C ARG A 246 20.47 -26.15 2.25
N GLY A 247 20.96 -26.26 3.49
CA GLY A 247 20.17 -26.86 4.56
C GLY A 247 18.92 -26.07 4.93
N ARG A 248 18.94 -24.75 4.72
CA ARG A 248 17.74 -23.91 4.85
C ARG A 248 16.74 -24.12 3.71
N LYS A 249 17.23 -24.38 2.50
CA LYS A 249 16.39 -24.73 1.33
C LYS A 249 15.75 -26.12 1.48
N GLU A 250 16.45 -27.06 2.09
CA GLU A 250 16.02 -28.46 2.25
C GLU A 250 15.28 -28.72 3.58
N GLY A 251 15.21 -27.73 4.48
CA GLY A 251 14.48 -27.81 5.76
C GLY A 251 15.26 -28.44 6.92
N ASN A 252 16.50 -28.89 6.71
CA ASN A 252 17.39 -29.48 7.72
C ASN A 252 18.42 -28.48 8.28
N PHE A 253 18.10 -27.18 8.29
CA PHE A 253 19.03 -26.12 8.71
C PHE A 253 19.63 -26.35 10.10
N HIS A 254 18.82 -26.78 11.07
CA HIS A 254 19.27 -26.98 12.45
C HIS A 254 20.28 -28.13 12.58
N GLU A 255 20.11 -29.18 11.79
CA GLU A 255 21.04 -30.33 11.76
C GLU A 255 22.39 -29.90 11.16
N VAL A 256 22.35 -29.27 9.99
CA VAL A 256 23.56 -28.75 9.32
C VAL A 256 24.26 -27.70 10.18
N LEU A 257 23.50 -26.89 10.93
CA LEU A 257 24.05 -25.89 11.84
C LEU A 257 24.79 -26.52 13.03
N LEU A 258 24.26 -27.61 13.59
CA LEU A 258 24.94 -28.37 14.65
C LEU A 258 26.26 -28.95 14.13
N ASP A 259 26.26 -29.56 12.95
CA ASP A 259 27.46 -30.12 12.33
C ASP A 259 28.57 -29.07 12.13
N VAL A 260 28.20 -27.89 11.63
CA VAL A 260 29.14 -26.78 11.40
C VAL A 260 29.67 -26.20 12.72
N LYS A 261 28.84 -26.14 13.77
CA LYS A 261 29.26 -25.73 15.12
C LYS A 261 30.21 -26.74 15.75
N VAL A 262 29.95 -28.04 15.61
CA VAL A 262 30.80 -29.11 16.16
C VAL A 262 32.16 -29.13 15.47
N LYS A 263 32.21 -29.03 14.14
CA LYS A 263 33.48 -28.98 13.37
C LYS A 263 34.41 -27.85 13.82
N GLY A 264 33.89 -26.74 14.32
CA GLY A 264 34.68 -25.62 14.82
C GLY A 264 35.22 -25.80 16.24
N LYS A 265 34.68 -26.75 17.02
CA LYS A 265 35.18 -27.09 18.35
C LYS A 265 36.20 -28.22 18.23
N HIS A 266 37.45 -27.87 17.94
CA HIS A 266 38.54 -28.80 18.19
C HIS A 266 38.78 -28.83 19.71
N ASP A 267 38.51 -29.98 20.33
CA ASP A 267 38.84 -30.21 21.72
C ASP A 267 40.36 -30.10 21.89
N LYS A 268 40.80 -29.26 22.84
CA LYS A 268 42.21 -28.94 23.06
C LYS A 268 42.84 -29.85 24.13
N PHE A 269 42.11 -30.87 24.59
CA PHE A 269 42.50 -31.76 25.69
C PHE A 269 42.41 -33.25 25.36
N ALA A 270 42.47 -33.63 24.08
CA ALA A 270 42.64 -35.02 23.65
C ALA A 270 44.10 -35.30 23.26
#